data_AF-F3MGA3-F1
#
_entry.id   AF-F3MGA3-F1
#
_cell.length_a   1.000
_cell.length_b   1.000
_cell.length_c   1.000
_cell.angle_alpha   90.00
_cell.angle_beta   90.00
_cell.angle_gamma   90.00
#
_symmetry.space_group_name_H-M   'P 1'
#
loop_
_entity.id
_entity.type
_entity.pdbx_description
1 polymer ?
#
loop_
_entity_poly.entity_id
_entity_poly.type
_entity_poly.pdbx_seq_one_letter_code
_entity_poly.pdbx_strand_id
1 'polypeptide(L)' 'MTTMLYHLWVRHHLRPGDFWRLPRGERLLLLAFSQEEIEGMAGQSVK' A
#
# COMPACT_ATOMS: atom_id res chain seq x y z
N MET A 1 -2.06 -4.96 -9.80
CA MET A 1 -1.50 -3.61 -9.56
C MET A 1 -2.55 -2.61 -9.06
N THR A 2 -3.79 -2.65 -9.53
CA THR A 2 -4.88 -1.75 -9.09
C THR A 2 -5.20 -1.84 -7.59
N THR A 3 -5.15 -3.03 -6.99
CA THR A 3 -5.39 -3.25 -5.55
C THR A 3 -4.36 -2.57 -4.65
N MET A 4 -3.09 -2.57 -5.08
CA MET A 4 -1.98 -1.91 -4.37
C MET A 4 -2.17 -0.40 -4.32
N LEU A 5 -2.53 0.20 -5.47
CA LEU A 5 -2.78 1.65 -5.55
C LEU A 5 -3.99 2.07 -4.73
N TYR A 6 -5.05 1.26 -4.70
CA TYR A 6 -6.20 1.48 -3.83
C TYR A 6 -5.79 1.52 -2.35
N HIS A 7 -4.99 0.55 -1.89
CA HIS A 7 -4.50 0.53 -0.51
C HIS A 7 -3.66 1.78 -0.19
N LEU A 8 -2.74 2.14 -1.07
CA LEU A 8 -1.90 3.32 -0.89
C LEU A 8 -2.71 4.62 -0.80
N TRP A 9 -3.68 4.80 -1.70
CA TRP A 9 -4.41 6.07 -1.79
C TRP A 9 -5.58 6.18 -0.83
N VAL A 10 -6.32 5.09 -0.63
CA VAL A 10 -7.55 5.10 0.17
C VAL A 10 -7.27 4.72 1.62
N ARG A 11 -6.39 3.74 1.86
CA ARG A 11 -6.10 3.25 3.21
C ARG A 11 -5.05 4.11 3.91
N HIS A 12 -3.96 4.42 3.20
CA HIS A 12 -2.87 5.25 3.72
C HIS A 12 -3.05 6.76 3.43
N HIS A 13 -4.22 7.17 2.93
CA HIS A 13 -4.60 8.57 2.65
C HIS A 13 -3.58 9.35 1.80
N LEU A 14 -2.80 8.67 0.97
CA LEU A 14 -1.81 9.32 0.12
C LEU A 14 -2.46 9.85 -1.15
N ARG A 15 -2.28 11.15 -1.41
CA ARG A 15 -2.69 11.72 -2.69
C ARG A 15 -1.76 11.24 -3.81
N PRO A 16 -2.27 11.03 -5.03
CA PRO A 16 -1.42 10.78 -6.19
C PRO A 16 -0.41 11.91 -6.36
N GLY A 17 0.88 11.61 -6.18
CA GLY A 17 1.97 12.59 -6.22
C GLY A 17 2.76 12.67 -4.91
N ASP A 18 2.08 12.65 -3.76
CA ASP A 18 2.77 12.73 -2.46
C ASP A 18 3.62 11.49 -2.20
N PHE A 19 3.19 10.33 -2.69
CA PHE A 19 4.00 9.10 -2.68
C PHE A 19 5.38 9.31 -3.31
N TRP A 20 5.48 10.07 -4.40
CA TRP A 20 6.75 10.31 -5.09
C TRP A 20 7.62 11.36 -4.41
N ARG A 21 7.03 12.15 -3.50
CA ARG A 21 7.74 13.15 -2.68
C ARG A 21 8.36 12.53 -1.43
N LEU A 22 7.92 11.33 -1.04
CA LEU A 22 8.48 10.62 0.11
C LEU A 22 9.95 10.22 -0.15
N PRO A 23 10.81 10.27 0.89
CA PRO A 23 12.15 9.69 0.86
C PRO A 23 12.11 8.23 0.40
N ARG A 24 13.18 7.78 -0.26
CA ARG A 24 13.26 6.40 -0.79
C ARG A 24 12.97 5.32 0.26
N GLY A 25 13.47 5.49 1.48
CA GLY A 25 13.24 4.55 2.58
C GLY A 25 11.76 4.44 2.95
N GLU A 26 11.10 5.58 3.14
CA GLU A 26 9.66 5.63 3.46
C GLU A 26 8.80 5.04 2.34
N ARG A 27 9.15 5.27 1.07
CA ARG A 27 8.47 4.64 -0.07
C ARG A 27 8.57 3.11 -0.03
N LEU A 28 9.76 2.58 0.22
CA LEU A 28 9.98 1.14 0.27
C LEU A 28 9.24 0.50 1.44
N LEU A 29 9.28 1.15 2.61
CA LEU A 29 8.61 0.70 3.82
C LEU A 29 7.08 0.68 3.64
N LEU A 30 6.53 1.74 3.04
CA LEU A 30 5.10 1.83 2.76
C LEU A 30 4.65 0.76 1.74
N LEU A 31 5.46 0.50 0.71
CA LEU A 31 5.19 -0.57 -0.25
C LEU A 31 5.21 -1.96 0.42
N ALA A 32 6.19 -2.21 1.28
CA ALA A 32 6.30 -3.47 2.02
C ALA A 32 5.07 -3.69 2.92
N PHE A 33 4.67 -2.69 3.71
CA PHE A 33 3.48 -2.81 4.55
C PHE A 33 2.19 -2.96 3.75
N SER A 34 2.05 -2.23 2.65
CA SER A 34 0.88 -2.36 1.78
C SER A 34 0.78 -3.76 1.18
N GLN A 35 1.92 -4.37 0.82
CA GLN A 35 1.98 -5.74 0.31
C GLN A 35 1.53 -6.75 1.38
N GLU A 36 2.07 -6.66 2.59
CA GLU A 36 1.69 -7.52 3.73
C GLU A 36 0.20 -7.40 4.06
N GLU A 37 -0.35 -6.19 4.05
CA GLU A 37 -1.78 -5.97 4.29
C GLU A 37 -2.67 -6.65 3.24
N ILE A 38 -2.28 -6.57 1.97
CA ILE A 38 -3.02 -7.17 0.86
C ILE A 38 -2.98 -8.70 0.96
N GLU A 39 -1.82 -9.26 1.27
CA GLU A 39 -1.64 -10.70 1.48
C GLU A 39 -2.44 -11.20 2.69
N GLY A 40 -2.44 -10.45 3.79
CA GLY A 40 -3.26 -10.74 4.97
C GLY A 40 -4.77 -10.71 4.69
N MET A 41 -5.25 -9.80 3.85
CA MET A 41 -6.66 -9.74 3.44
C MET A 41 -7.03 -10.87 2.47
N ALA A 42 -6.13 -11.21 1.53
CA ALA A 42 -6.33 -12.33 0.61
C ALA A 42 -6.41 -13.67 1.37
N GLY A 43 -5.58 -13.85 2.40
CA GLY A 43 -5.62 -15.02 3.27
C GLY A 43 -6.88 -15.13 4.15
N GLN A 44 -7.52 -14.00 4.47
CA GLN A 44 -8.78 -13.97 5.24
C GLN A 44 -10.02 -14.28 4.39
N SER A 45 -9.97 -14.11 3.07
CA SER A 45 -11.10 -14.38 2.17
C SER A 45 -11.34 -15.88 1.89
N VAL A 46 -10.49 -16.77 2.42
CA VAL A 46 -10.56 -18.24 2.23
C VAL A 46 -11.07 -18.97 3.49
N LYS A 47 -11.72 -18.26 4.41
CA LYS A 47 -12.39 -18.86 5.58
C LYS A 47 -13.88 -18.61 5.57
#